data_AF-A0A2S7THZ2-F1
#
_entry.id   AF-A0A2S7THZ2-F1
#
_cell.length_a   1.000
_cell.length_b   1.000
_cell.length_c   1.000
_cell.angle_alpha   90.00
_cell.angle_beta   90.00
_cell.angle_gamma   90.00
#
_symmetry.space_group_name_H-M   'P 1'
#
loop_
_entity.id
_entity.type
_entity.pdbx_description
1 polymer ?
#
loop_
_entity_poly.entity_id
_entity_poly.type
_entity_poly.pdbx_seq_one_letter_code
_entity_poly.pdbx_strand_id
1 'polypeptide(L)'
;MFVAKKILEETMVPNLAYDSRFYHLNLSEACTFKNYDSFKNWLVFEFDLYFQEEINNRLIIYTPNGSIEIAAETPKSIAISVRNKNSKACYNTMLKVYKLYILHKIKKL
;
A
#
# COMPACT_ATOMS: atom_id res chain seq x y z
N MET A 1 11.79 -7.78 23.87
CA MET A 1 11.24 -6.84 22.86
C MET A 1 10.74 -7.56 21.59
N PHE A 2 10.19 -8.78 21.69
CA PHE A 2 9.76 -9.59 20.53
C PHE A 2 8.24 -9.82 20.42
N VAL A 3 7.50 -9.46 21.46
CA VAL A 3 6.07 -9.75 21.57
C VAL A 3 5.24 -8.79 20.70
N ALA A 4 5.61 -7.50 20.65
CA ALA A 4 4.90 -6.49 19.86
C ALA A 4 4.96 -6.73 18.33
N LYS A 5 6.05 -7.31 17.83
CA LYS A 5 6.23 -7.59 16.40
C LYS A 5 5.31 -8.72 15.92
N LYS A 6 5.15 -9.75 16.76
CA LYS A 6 4.31 -10.91 16.48
C LYS A 6 2.81 -10.58 16.56
N ILE A 7 2.42 -9.73 17.50
CA ILE A 7 1.01 -9.28 17.64
C ILE A 7 0.57 -8.43 16.43
N LEU A 8 1.46 -7.60 15.88
CA LEU A 8 1.21 -6.85 14.65
C LEU A 8 1.09 -7.76 13.41
N GLU A 9 1.91 -8.81 13.35
CA GLU A 9 1.85 -9.81 12.27
C GLU A 9 0.55 -10.62 12.32
N GLU A 10 0.04 -10.97 13.50
CA GLU A 10 -1.20 -11.79 13.64
C GLU A 10 -2.49 -10.97 13.48
N THR A 11 -2.48 -9.65 13.73
CA THR A 11 -3.67 -8.78 13.57
C THR A 11 -3.83 -8.20 12.16
N MET A 12 -2.77 -8.13 11.35
CA MET A 12 -2.77 -7.55 10.00
C MET A 12 -3.30 -8.46 8.88
N VAL A 13 -3.49 -9.76 9.15
CA VAL A 13 -3.53 -10.81 8.09
C VAL A 13 -4.91 -11.29 7.61
N PRO A 14 -6.09 -10.95 8.17
CA PRO A 14 -7.31 -11.65 7.73
C PRO A 14 -7.76 -11.33 6.29
N ASN A 15 -7.26 -10.25 5.66
CA ASN A 15 -7.69 -9.80 4.32
C ASN A 15 -6.58 -9.77 3.24
N LEU A 16 -5.44 -10.42 3.48
CA LEU A 16 -4.34 -10.44 2.51
C LEU A 16 -4.48 -11.65 1.57
N ALA A 17 -4.80 -11.41 0.29
CA ALA A 17 -4.78 -12.46 -0.73
C ALA A 17 -3.35 -12.62 -1.29
N TYR A 18 -2.85 -13.87 -1.34
CA TYR A 18 -1.47 -14.19 -1.73
C TYR A 18 -1.42 -15.07 -2.98
N ASP A 19 -0.60 -14.65 -3.95
CA ASP A 19 0.05 -15.52 -4.93
C ASP A 19 1.53 -15.14 -4.96
N SER A 20 2.42 -16.10 -5.21
CA SER A 20 3.89 -16.12 -5.03
C SER A 20 4.72 -14.87 -5.43
N ARG A 21 4.14 -13.87 -6.08
CA ARG A 21 4.78 -12.61 -6.55
C ARG A 21 3.89 -11.36 -6.39
N PHE A 22 2.81 -11.47 -5.59
CA PHE A 22 1.75 -10.48 -5.51
C PHE A 22 1.19 -10.37 -4.08
N TYR A 23 1.09 -9.14 -3.60
CA TYR A 23 0.33 -8.80 -2.41
C TYR A 23 -0.78 -7.82 -2.77
N HIS A 24 -1.98 -8.07 -2.24
CA HIS A 24 -3.12 -7.18 -2.37
C HIS A 24 -3.78 -6.96 -1.02
N LEU A 25 -4.18 -5.72 -0.77
CA LEU A 25 -4.89 -5.31 0.44
C LEU A 25 -6.00 -4.35 0.03
N ASN A 26 -7.23 -4.72 0.37
CA ASN A 26 -8.37 -3.82 0.26
C ASN A 26 -8.66 -3.23 1.64
N LEU A 27 -8.65 -1.90 1.72
CA LEU A 27 -8.91 -1.16 2.94
C LEU A 27 -10.31 -0.57 2.85
N SER A 28 -11.30 -1.34 3.26
CA SER A 28 -12.64 -0.85 3.54
C SER A 28 -12.64 -0.13 4.88
N GLU A 29 -13.35 1.01 4.92
CA GLU A 29 -13.56 1.92 6.06
C GLU A 29 -12.75 3.24 6.05
N ALA A 30 -13.48 4.28 5.66
CA ALA A 30 -13.19 5.72 5.81
C ALA A 30 -12.04 6.31 4.98
N CYS A 31 -11.93 5.94 3.70
CA CYS A 31 -11.09 6.70 2.77
C CYS A 31 -11.91 7.59 1.83
N THR A 32 -12.00 8.88 2.14
CA THR A 32 -12.52 9.87 1.18
C THR A 32 -11.51 10.09 0.05
N PHE A 33 -11.93 10.57 -1.12
CA PHE A 33 -11.00 10.96 -2.21
C PHE A 33 -9.85 11.87 -1.72
N LYS A 34 -10.13 12.75 -0.76
CA LYS A 34 -9.11 13.58 -0.10
C LYS A 34 -8.04 12.75 0.65
N ASN A 35 -8.43 11.65 1.28
CA ASN A 35 -7.49 10.72 1.93
C ASN A 35 -6.67 9.94 0.92
N TYR A 36 -7.29 9.57 -0.21
CA TYR A 36 -6.58 8.98 -1.35
C TYR A 36 -5.52 9.94 -1.90
N ASP A 37 -5.87 11.18 -2.26
CA ASP A 37 -4.91 12.14 -2.82
C ASP A 37 -3.77 12.46 -1.86
N SER A 38 -4.08 12.59 -0.57
CA SER A 38 -3.05 12.80 0.46
C SER A 38 -2.08 11.61 0.49
N PHE A 39 -2.60 10.38 0.59
CA PHE A 39 -1.78 9.18 0.64
C PHE A 39 -0.97 8.97 -0.65
N LYS A 40 -1.58 9.25 -1.80
CA LYS A 40 -0.94 9.27 -3.11
C LYS A 40 0.29 10.17 -3.09
N ASN A 41 0.16 11.41 -2.61
CA ASN A 41 1.29 12.34 -2.53
C ASN A 41 2.43 11.84 -1.62
N TRP A 42 2.11 11.17 -0.51
CA TRP A 42 3.13 10.55 0.35
C TRP A 42 3.89 9.44 -0.39
N LEU A 43 3.20 8.64 -1.20
CA LEU A 43 3.86 7.61 -2.01
C LEU A 43 4.70 8.20 -3.14
N VAL A 44 4.18 9.22 -3.83
CA VAL A 44 4.95 9.93 -4.86
C VAL A 44 6.24 10.49 -4.29
N PHE A 45 6.20 11.06 -3.08
CA PHE A 45 7.38 11.57 -2.40
C PHE A 45 8.37 10.45 -2.01
N GLU A 46 7.89 9.34 -1.47
CA GLU A 46 8.76 8.23 -1.06
C GLU A 46 9.43 7.51 -2.25
N PHE A 47 8.78 7.55 -3.42
CA PHE A 47 9.19 6.84 -4.62
C PHE A 47 9.42 7.81 -5.81
N ASP A 48 9.93 9.00 -5.51
CA ASP A 48 10.14 10.12 -6.45
C ASP A 48 11.05 9.78 -7.64
N LEU A 49 12.05 8.92 -7.44
CA LEU A 49 12.98 8.48 -8.48
C LEU A 49 12.43 7.39 -9.41
N TYR A 50 11.25 6.85 -9.11
CA TYR A 50 10.64 5.80 -9.91
C TYR A 50 9.72 6.38 -10.99
N PHE A 51 9.55 5.65 -12.08
CA PHE A 51 8.58 6.01 -13.11
C PHE A 51 7.16 5.81 -12.57
N GLN A 52 6.28 6.78 -12.81
CA GLN A 52 4.93 6.84 -12.25
C GLN A 52 3.91 7.12 -13.34
N GLU A 53 2.75 6.50 -13.22
CA GLU A 53 1.63 6.65 -14.15
C GLU A 53 0.32 6.78 -13.37
N GLU A 54 -0.50 7.78 -13.73
CA GLU A 54 -1.82 7.98 -13.14
C GLU A 54 -2.91 7.73 -14.20
N ILE A 55 -3.80 6.77 -13.93
CA ILE A 55 -4.90 6.41 -14.83
C ILE A 55 -6.14 6.11 -13.99
N ASN A 56 -7.29 6.75 -14.30
CA ASN A 56 -8.61 6.41 -13.74
C ASN A 56 -8.63 6.27 -12.20
N ASN A 57 -8.16 7.28 -11.46
CA ASN A 57 -8.04 7.27 -9.99
C ASN A 57 -7.16 6.13 -9.43
N ARG A 58 -6.12 5.76 -10.20
CA ARG A 58 -5.07 4.83 -9.80
C ARG A 58 -3.72 5.46 -10.01
N LEU A 59 -2.81 5.25 -9.06
CA LEU A 59 -1.39 5.56 -9.20
C LEU A 59 -0.64 4.24 -9.30
N ILE A 60 0.17 4.10 -10.34
CA ILE A 60 1.07 2.98 -10.56
C ILE A 60 2.50 3.51 -10.50
N ILE A 61 3.32 2.91 -9.64
CA ILE A 61 4.74 3.21 -9.47
C ILE A 61 5.53 1.99 -9.95
N TYR A 62 6.34 2.17 -10.98
CA TYR A 62 7.11 1.10 -11.59
C TYR A 62 8.50 1.01 -10.95
N THR A 63 8.79 -0.15 -10.38
CA THR A 63 10.09 -0.48 -9.79
C THR A 63 10.83 -1.46 -10.71
N PRO A 64 12.17 -1.57 -10.64
CA PRO A 64 12.94 -2.46 -11.52
C PRO A 64 12.45 -3.92 -11.58
N ASN A 65 11.83 -4.41 -10.51
CA ASN A 65 11.39 -5.80 -10.39
C ASN A 65 9.88 -5.97 -10.19
N GLY A 66 9.08 -4.93 -10.42
CA GLY A 66 7.63 -5.00 -10.28
C GLY A 66 6.97 -3.64 -10.14
N SER A 67 5.84 -3.57 -9.43
CA SER A 67 5.06 -2.34 -9.33
C SER A 67 4.35 -2.20 -7.99
N ILE A 68 4.07 -0.96 -7.62
CA ILE A 68 3.19 -0.59 -6.53
C ILE A 68 1.99 0.10 -7.18
N GLU A 69 0.80 -0.33 -6.84
CA GLU A 69 -0.45 0.23 -7.35
C GLU A 69 -1.33 0.61 -6.18
N ILE A 70 -1.85 1.83 -6.21
CA ILE A 70 -2.94 2.25 -5.33
C ILE A 70 -4.12 2.68 -6.18
N ALA A 71 -5.32 2.28 -5.78
CA ALA A 71 -6.55 2.58 -6.52
C ALA A 71 -7.66 2.97 -5.56
N ALA A 72 -8.38 4.04 -5.86
CA ALA A 72 -9.66 4.33 -5.22
C ALA A 72 -10.77 3.54 -5.93
N GLU A 73 -11.09 2.34 -5.44
CA GLU A 73 -12.12 1.48 -6.07
C GLU A 73 -13.53 2.00 -5.84
N THR A 74 -13.78 2.58 -4.67
CA THR A 74 -15.03 3.25 -4.32
C THR A 74 -14.73 4.57 -3.61
N PRO A 75 -15.71 5.48 -3.44
CA PRO A 75 -15.53 6.71 -2.67
C PRO A 75 -15.13 6.52 -1.19
N LYS A 76 -15.08 5.26 -0.71
CA LYS A 76 -14.77 4.89 0.67
C LYS A 76 -13.71 3.79 0.80
N SER A 77 -13.15 3.29 -0.31
CA SER A 77 -12.16 2.20 -0.29
C SER A 77 -10.91 2.55 -1.10
N ILE A 78 -9.76 2.10 -0.58
CA ILE A 78 -8.49 2.10 -1.31
C ILE A 78 -8.02 0.66 -1.40
N ALA A 79 -7.68 0.24 -2.62
CA ALA A 79 -6.92 -0.96 -2.87
C ALA A 79 -5.43 -0.61 -2.97
N ILE A 80 -4.60 -1.41 -2.33
CA ILE A 80 -3.14 -1.35 -2.43
C ILE A 80 -2.67 -2.70 -2.97
N SER A 81 -1.95 -2.68 -4.08
CA SER A 81 -1.36 -3.87 -4.67
C SER A 81 0.13 -3.69 -4.86
N VAL A 82 0.91 -4.71 -4.52
CA VAL A 82 2.35 -4.74 -4.75
C VAL A 82 2.69 -6.01 -5.52
N ARG A 83 3.37 -5.84 -6.66
CA ARG A 83 3.89 -6.92 -7.49
C ARG A 83 5.40 -6.88 -7.42
N ASN A 84 6.05 -8.02 -7.20
CA ASN A 84 7.50 -8.13 -7.32
C ASN A 84 7.94 -9.54 -7.67
N LYS A 85 8.94 -9.66 -8.54
CA LYS A 85 9.55 -10.96 -8.90
C LYS A 85 10.18 -11.68 -7.70
N ASN A 86 10.63 -10.93 -6.68
CA ASN A 86 11.20 -11.45 -5.45
C ASN A 86 10.18 -11.34 -4.30
N SER A 87 9.81 -12.47 -3.70
CA SER A 87 8.78 -12.54 -2.65
C SER A 87 9.14 -11.74 -1.40
N LYS A 88 10.40 -11.78 -0.95
CA LYS A 88 10.89 -11.00 0.20
C LYS A 88 10.82 -9.50 -0.08
N ALA A 89 11.21 -9.08 -1.28
CA ALA A 89 11.09 -7.68 -1.70
C ALA A 89 9.62 -7.25 -1.80
N CYS A 90 8.75 -8.12 -2.36
CA CYS A 90 7.30 -7.89 -2.44
C CYS A 90 6.72 -7.60 -1.05
N TYR A 91 7.03 -8.46 -0.08
CA TYR A 91 6.55 -8.35 1.30
C TYR A 91 7.05 -7.09 1.98
N ASN A 92 8.36 -6.81 1.87
CA ASN A 92 8.96 -5.61 2.46
C ASN A 92 8.37 -4.32 1.88
N THR A 93 8.14 -4.29 0.56
CA THR A 93 7.50 -3.15 -0.11
C THR A 93 6.05 -3.00 0.35
N MET A 94 5.30 -4.09 0.45
CA MET A 94 3.93 -4.06 0.96
C MET A 94 3.85 -3.51 2.39
N LEU A 95 4.72 -3.99 3.29
CA LEU A 95 4.82 -3.47 4.65
C LEU A 95 5.20 -1.98 4.68
N LYS A 96 6.11 -1.54 3.80
CA LYS A 96 6.52 -0.14 3.71
C LYS A 96 5.35 0.75 3.31
N VAL A 97 4.63 0.38 2.25
CA VAL A 97 3.45 1.10 1.75
C VAL A 97 2.35 1.14 2.82
N TYR A 98 2.10 0.03 3.51
CA TYR A 98 1.11 -0.02 4.58
C TYR A 98 1.49 0.83 5.80
N LYS A 99 2.77 0.86 6.19
CA LYS A 99 3.26 1.75 7.25
C LYS A 99 3.03 3.22 6.90
N LEU A 100 3.29 3.61 5.66
CA LEU A 100 3.00 4.98 5.18
C LEU A 100 1.50 5.30 5.29
N TYR A 101 0.65 4.34 4.93
CA TYR A 101 -0.80 4.49 5.06
C TYR A 101 -1.22 4.70 6.52
N ILE A 102 -0.72 3.87 7.46
CA ILE A 102 -1.01 4.01 8.88
C ILE A 102 -0.51 5.35 9.42
N LEU A 103 0.74 5.73 9.13
CA LEU A 103 1.32 7.00 9.58
C LEU A 103 0.49 8.20 9.09
N HIS A 104 0.02 8.14 7.84
CA HIS A 104 -0.88 9.14 7.30
C HIS A 104 -2.23 9.18 8.04
N LYS A 105 -2.82 8.03 8.39
CA LYS A 105 -4.06 7.97 9.18
C LYS A 105 -3.88 8.54 10.60
N ILE A 106 -2.77 8.24 11.27
CA ILE A 106 -2.49 8.70 12.64
C ILE A 106 -2.29 10.22 12.68
N LYS A 107 -1.61 10.82 11.71
CA LYS A 107 -1.39 12.29 11.66
C LYS A 107 -2.66 13.10 11.38
N LYS A 108 -3.80 12.46 11.07
CA LYS A 108 -5.10 13.11 10.81
C LYS A 108 -6.07 13.01 12.00
N LEU A 109 -5.72 12.29 13.07
CA LEU A 109 -6.41 12.29 14.37
C LEU A 109 -5.83 13.38 15.27
#